data_AF-A0A6B3G865-F1
#
_entry.id   AF-A0A6B3G865-F1
#
_cell.length_a   1.000
_cell.length_b   1.000
_cell.length_c   1.000
_cell.angle_alpha   90.00
_cell.angle_beta   90.00
_cell.angle_gamma   90.00
#
_symmetry.space_group_name_H-M   'P 1'
#
loop_
_entity.id
_entity.type
_entity.pdbx_description
1 polymer ?
#
loop_
_entity_poly.entity_id
_entity_poly.type
_entity_poly.pdbx_seq_one_letter_code
_entity_poly.pdbx_strand_id
1 'polypeptide(L)'
;VSQATVSLVLGARKQGATISEETRRKVLDAVRALGYVPDPAASRLAAARNNLLGVFSFTSTFPTDVQHSYYPFLVGVEQEAAARGYDLVLFTGSSTGGAGAAGPNALARVRLADGCLFLGRHAPAEELRRLVADGFPVV
;
A
#
# COMPACT_ATOMS: atom_id res chain seq x y z
N VAL A 1 -24.27 -22.35 2.12
CA VAL A 1 -23.64 -21.16 1.50
C VAL A 1 -22.33 -21.58 0.86
N SER A 2 -21.98 -21.10 -0.34
CA SER A 2 -20.73 -21.50 -1.01
C SER A 2 -19.54 -20.68 -0.50
N GLN A 3 -18.30 -21.17 -0.70
CA GLN A 3 -17.09 -20.42 -0.35
C GLN A 3 -17.03 -19.05 -1.06
N ALA A 4 -17.50 -18.96 -2.30
CA ALA A 4 -17.60 -17.71 -3.04
C ALA A 4 -18.56 -16.70 -2.36
N THR A 5 -19.70 -17.17 -1.83
CA THR A 5 -20.65 -16.32 -1.08
C THR A 5 -20.02 -15.79 0.21
N VAL A 6 -19.27 -16.62 0.93
CA VAL A 6 -18.57 -16.20 2.16
C VAL A 6 -17.50 -15.16 1.84
N SER A 7 -16.71 -15.38 0.79
CA SER A 7 -15.69 -14.43 0.31
C SER A 7 -16.30 -13.07 -0.08
N LEU A 8 -17.46 -13.05 -0.73
CA LEU A 8 -18.17 -11.82 -1.08
C LEU A 8 -18.71 -11.05 0.13
N VAL A 9 -19.26 -11.76 1.13
CA VAL A 9 -19.74 -11.13 2.38
C VAL A 9 -18.59 -10.52 3.17
N LEU A 10 -17.44 -11.19 3.22
CA LEU A 10 -16.24 -10.75 3.94
C LEU A 10 -15.44 -9.67 3.20
N GLY A 11 -15.34 -9.75 1.87
CA GLY A 11 -14.52 -8.85 1.05
C GLY A 11 -15.15 -7.49 0.74
N ALA A 12 -16.35 -7.18 1.26
CA ALA A 12 -17.05 -5.91 1.11
C ALA A 12 -17.14 -5.34 -0.33
N ARG A 13 -17.00 -6.18 -1.38
CA ARG A 13 -17.19 -5.76 -2.78
C ARG A 13 -18.65 -5.38 -2.99
N LYS A 14 -18.94 -4.07 -2.91
CA LYS A 14 -20.27 -3.45 -3.13
C LYS A 14 -20.77 -3.53 -4.58
N GLN A 15 -19.98 -4.05 -5.51
CA GLN A 15 -20.30 -3.97 -6.93
C GLN A 15 -20.47 -5.38 -7.52
N GLY A 16 -21.73 -5.82 -7.64
CA GLY A 16 -22.11 -6.87 -8.59
C GLY A 16 -22.83 -8.11 -8.04
N ALA A 17 -22.75 -8.41 -6.74
CA ALA A 17 -23.45 -9.57 -6.17
C ALA A 17 -24.49 -9.15 -5.13
N THR A 18 -25.76 -9.18 -5.52
CA THR A 18 -26.90 -8.92 -4.64
C THR A 18 -27.12 -10.12 -3.72
N ILE A 19 -26.27 -10.25 -2.68
CA ILE A 19 -26.48 -11.24 -1.62
C ILE A 19 -27.65 -10.74 -0.75
N SER A 20 -28.63 -11.60 -0.47
CA SER A 20 -29.73 -11.24 0.42
C SER A 20 -29.22 -10.93 1.82
N GLU A 21 -29.84 -9.95 2.48
CA GLU A 21 -29.50 -9.58 3.87
C GLU A 21 -29.61 -10.77 4.84
N GLU A 22 -30.54 -11.68 4.60
CA GLU A 22 -30.66 -12.92 5.36
C GLU A 22 -29.41 -13.80 5.24
N THR A 23 -28.90 -13.98 4.01
CA THR A 23 -27.69 -14.79 3.76
C THR A 23 -26.46 -14.12 4.35
N ARG A 24 -26.34 -12.79 4.22
CA ARG A 24 -25.28 -11.99 4.84
C ARG A 24 -25.26 -12.20 6.35
N ARG A 25 -26.43 -12.13 7.01
CA ARG A 25 -26.53 -12.31 8.47
C ARG A 25 -26.11 -13.72 8.90
N LYS A 26 -26.59 -14.77 8.22
CA LYS A 26 -26.19 -16.16 8.50
C LYS A 26 -24.67 -16.37 8.39
N VAL A 27 -24.02 -15.78 7.39
CA VAL A 27 -22.56 -15.85 7.24
C VAL A 27 -21.85 -15.13 8.37
N LEU A 28 -22.28 -13.92 8.75
CA LEU A 28 -21.68 -13.15 9.84
C LEU A 28 -21.86 -13.83 11.20
N ASP A 29 -23.01 -14.45 11.46
CA ASP A 29 -23.26 -15.25 12.66
C ASP A 29 -22.30 -16.45 12.73
N ALA A 30 -22.13 -17.18 11.63
CA ALA A 30 -21.21 -18.31 11.57
C ALA A 30 -19.74 -17.89 11.77
N VAL A 31 -19.33 -16.77 11.16
CA VAL A 31 -17.97 -16.21 11.32
C VAL A 31 -17.69 -15.86 12.79
N ARG A 32 -18.64 -15.22 13.47
CA ARG A 32 -18.53 -14.91 14.91
C ARG A 32 -18.49 -16.16 15.77
N ALA A 33 -19.37 -17.13 15.52
CA ALA A 33 -19.42 -18.37 16.28
C ALA A 33 -18.12 -19.19 16.16
N LEU A 34 -17.46 -19.12 15.01
CA LEU A 34 -16.21 -19.84 14.73
C LEU A 34 -14.95 -19.05 15.11
N GLY A 35 -15.07 -17.78 15.51
CA GLY A 35 -13.92 -16.91 15.75
C GLY A 35 -13.05 -16.69 14.52
N TYR A 36 -13.63 -16.80 13.31
CA TYR A 36 -12.88 -16.71 12.07
C TYR A 36 -12.45 -15.27 11.79
N VAL A 37 -11.14 -15.05 11.67
CA VAL A 37 -10.55 -13.76 11.27
C VAL A 37 -9.97 -13.92 9.86
N PRO A 38 -10.44 -13.15 8.86
CA PRO A 38 -9.90 -13.23 7.52
C PRO A 38 -8.43 -12.82 7.50
N ASP A 39 -7.60 -13.62 6.79
CA ASP A 39 -6.19 -13.33 6.60
C ASP A 39 -6.01 -12.07 5.73
N PRO A 40 -5.36 -11.01 6.24
CA PRO A 40 -5.09 -9.79 5.47
C PRO A 40 -4.31 -10.06 4.18
N ALA A 41 -3.35 -11.00 4.17
CA ALA A 41 -2.58 -11.33 2.98
C ALA A 41 -3.45 -12.00 1.90
N ALA A 42 -4.35 -12.90 2.29
CA ALA A 42 -5.30 -13.53 1.37
C ALA A 42 -6.34 -12.52 0.84
N SER A 43 -6.80 -11.60 1.70
CA SER A 43 -7.71 -10.52 1.29
C SER A 43 -7.07 -9.57 0.28
N ARG A 44 -5.82 -9.17 0.51
CA ARG A 44 -5.00 -8.34 -0.39
C ARG A 44 -4.76 -9.02 -1.74
N LEU A 45 -4.41 -10.31 -1.74
CA LEU A 45 -4.26 -11.10 -2.97
C LEU A 45 -5.56 -11.15 -3.78
N ALA A 46 -6.70 -11.36 -3.12
CA ALA A 46 -8.01 -11.39 -3.78
C ALA A 46 -8.50 -10.00 -4.25
N ALA A 47 -8.03 -8.93 -3.60
CA ALA A 47 -8.32 -7.54 -3.97
C ALA A 47 -7.45 -7.03 -5.12
N ALA A 48 -6.35 -7.73 -5.46
CA ALA A 48 -5.30 -7.29 -6.37
C ALA A 48 -4.70 -5.92 -5.98
N ARG A 49 -4.87 -5.52 -4.72
CA ARG A 49 -4.40 -4.27 -4.10
C ARG A 49 -4.05 -4.54 -2.65
N ASN A 50 -2.93 -3.99 -2.21
CA ASN A 50 -2.41 -4.26 -0.87
C ASN A 50 -2.84 -3.22 0.18
N ASN A 51 -3.51 -2.14 -0.25
CA ASN A 51 -3.80 -0.92 0.51
C ASN A 51 -2.54 -0.31 1.13
N LEU A 52 -1.44 -0.37 0.39
CA LEU A 52 -0.14 0.15 0.83
C LEU A 52 0.23 1.33 -0.05
N LEU A 53 0.62 2.45 0.57
CA LEU A 53 1.30 3.55 -0.12
C LEU A 53 2.78 3.52 0.23
N GLY A 54 3.61 3.48 -0.79
CA GLY A 54 5.05 3.56 -0.67
C GLY A 54 5.49 5.00 -0.41
N VAL A 55 6.45 5.19 0.48
CA VAL A 55 7.20 6.44 0.60
C VAL A 55 8.65 6.10 0.39
N PHE A 56 9.22 6.54 -0.73
CA PHE A 56 10.63 6.33 -1.02
C PHE A 56 11.40 7.61 -0.71
N SER A 57 12.46 7.49 0.09
CA SER A 57 13.36 8.62 0.28
C SER A 57 14.78 8.34 -0.17
N PHE A 58 15.32 9.30 -0.95
CA PHE A 58 16.67 9.29 -1.52
C PHE A 58 17.74 9.89 -0.59
N THR A 59 17.37 10.21 0.65
CA THR A 59 18.29 10.61 1.71
C THR A 59 17.89 9.91 3.01
N SER A 60 18.83 9.77 3.96
CA SER A 60 18.46 9.37 5.33
C SER A 60 17.49 10.43 5.87
N THR A 61 16.20 10.14 5.86
CA THR A 61 15.12 11.11 6.16
C THR A 61 14.69 11.04 7.60
N PHE A 62 15.23 10.07 8.33
CA PHE A 62 15.20 10.01 9.78
C PHE A 62 16.60 10.31 10.33
N PRO A 63 17.19 11.51 10.13
CA PRO A 63 18.00 12.03 11.21
C PRO A 63 17.04 12.28 12.38
N THR A 64 17.52 12.06 13.59
CA THR A 64 16.79 12.14 14.86
C THR A 64 16.20 13.53 15.17
N ASP A 65 16.26 14.47 14.22
CA ASP A 65 15.81 15.86 14.33
C ASP A 65 14.59 16.14 13.44
N VAL A 66 13.48 16.51 14.10
CA VAL A 66 12.19 16.98 13.56
C VAL A 66 12.29 18.25 12.67
N GLN A 67 13.49 18.78 12.46
CA GLN A 67 13.76 20.01 11.69
C GLN A 67 13.89 19.77 10.16
N HIS A 68 13.74 18.54 9.68
CA HIS A 68 13.81 18.27 8.25
C HIS A 68 12.58 18.81 7.49
N SER A 69 12.81 19.51 6.37
CA SER A 69 11.77 20.16 5.55
C SER A 69 10.68 19.22 5.03
N TYR A 70 10.86 17.89 5.12
CA TYR A 70 9.88 16.90 4.67
C TYR A 70 8.87 16.49 5.75
N TYR A 71 9.13 16.80 7.03
CA TYR A 71 8.27 16.35 8.14
C TYR A 71 6.81 16.80 8.01
N PRO A 72 6.47 18.07 7.70
CA PRO A 72 5.08 18.48 7.54
C PRO A 72 4.36 17.73 6.41
N PHE A 73 5.06 17.41 5.32
CA PHE A 73 4.50 16.64 4.22
C PHE A 73 4.21 15.19 4.63
N LEU A 74 5.12 14.56 5.37
CA LEU A 74 4.93 13.19 5.86
C LEU A 74 3.74 13.09 6.82
N VAL A 75 3.55 14.09 7.70
CA VAL A 75 2.39 14.16 8.58
C VAL A 75 1.09 14.24 7.76
N GLY A 76 1.03 15.09 6.74
CA GLY A 76 -0.16 15.19 5.89
C GLY A 76 -0.45 13.91 5.10
N VAL A 77 0.60 13.24 4.60
CA VAL A 77 0.47 11.96 3.88
C VAL A 77 -0.04 10.87 4.82
N GLU A 78 0.48 10.78 6.04
CA GLU A 78 0.05 9.81 7.05
C GLU A 78 -1.41 10.01 7.43
N GLN A 79 -1.82 11.26 7.70
CA GLN A 79 -3.20 11.58 8.05
C GLN A 79 -4.19 11.18 6.94
N GLU A 80 -3.86 11.50 5.69
CA GLU A 80 -4.73 11.17 4.55
C GLU A 80 -4.74 9.66 4.25
N ALA A 81 -3.60 8.99 4.38
CA ALA A 81 -3.51 7.53 4.21
C ALA A 81 -4.38 6.83 5.26
N ALA A 82 -4.25 7.22 6.53
CA ALA A 82 -5.05 6.68 7.63
C ALA A 82 -6.55 6.94 7.42
N ALA A 83 -6.94 8.15 7.01
CA ALA A 83 -8.34 8.49 6.72
C ALA A 83 -8.95 7.63 5.60
N ARG A 84 -8.13 7.14 4.66
CA ARG A 84 -8.54 6.27 3.55
C ARG A 84 -8.32 4.78 3.79
N GLY A 85 -7.80 4.39 4.95
CA GLY A 85 -7.50 3.00 5.29
C GLY A 85 -6.31 2.40 4.53
N TYR A 86 -5.33 3.23 4.18
CA TYR A 86 -4.05 2.81 3.63
C TYR A 86 -2.97 2.77 4.71
N ASP A 87 -2.12 1.76 4.67
CA ASP A 87 -0.89 1.73 5.47
C ASP A 87 0.28 2.32 4.66
N LEU A 88 1.27 2.89 5.36
CA LEU A 88 2.48 3.42 4.74
C LEU A 88 3.64 2.42 4.83
N VAL A 89 4.37 2.25 3.72
CA VAL A 89 5.63 1.49 3.69
C VAL A 89 6.77 2.40 3.28
N LEU A 90 7.79 2.50 4.13
CA LEU A 90 8.97 3.29 3.87
C LEU A 90 10.03 2.47 3.12
N PHE A 91 10.50 2.98 1.99
CA PHE A 91 11.62 2.44 1.24
C PHE A 91 12.86 3.31 1.42
N THR A 92 13.93 2.73 1.96
CA THR A 92 15.20 3.41 2.16
C THR A 92 16.07 3.31 0.91
N GLY A 93 16.44 4.45 0.33
CA GLY A 93 17.35 4.54 -0.81
C GLY A 93 18.83 4.60 -0.44
N SER A 94 19.25 4.05 0.71
CA SER A 94 20.60 4.26 1.25
C SER A 94 21.68 3.69 0.32
N SER A 95 22.37 4.61 -0.36
CA SER A 95 23.72 4.42 -0.87
C SER A 95 24.69 4.47 0.33
N THR A 96 25.15 3.30 0.77
CA THR A 96 26.42 3.25 1.51
C THR A 96 27.55 3.42 0.49
N GLY A 97 27.90 4.69 0.21
CA GLY A 97 29.15 5.05 -0.48
C GLY A 97 29.06 5.16 -2.01
N GLY A 98 29.35 6.36 -2.52
CA GLY A 98 29.74 6.60 -3.91
C GLY A 98 28.58 6.84 -4.88
N ALA A 99 28.90 7.58 -5.94
CA ALA A 99 28.04 7.84 -7.10
C ALA A 99 27.64 6.50 -7.75
N GLY A 100 26.55 5.94 -7.26
CA GLY A 100 25.97 4.66 -7.64
C GLY A 100 24.63 4.52 -6.93
N ALA A 101 23.86 5.61 -6.93
CA ALA A 101 22.47 5.60 -6.49
C ALA A 101 21.76 4.54 -7.30
N ALA A 102 21.09 3.60 -6.63
CA ALA A 102 20.16 2.69 -7.25
C ALA A 102 20.76 1.86 -8.42
N GLY A 103 21.21 0.63 -8.15
CA GLY A 103 21.32 -0.35 -9.25
C GLY A 103 19.98 -0.42 -10.02
N PRO A 104 19.95 -0.92 -11.27
CA PRO A 104 18.83 -0.79 -12.22
C PRO A 104 17.45 -1.33 -11.78
N ASN A 105 17.35 -1.82 -10.54
CA ASN A 105 16.17 -2.36 -9.89
C ASN A 105 15.88 -1.70 -8.52
N ALA A 106 16.46 -0.54 -8.20
CA ALA A 106 16.28 0.03 -6.87
C ALA A 106 14.83 0.37 -6.55
N LEU A 107 14.08 0.73 -7.60
CA LEU A 107 12.65 0.99 -7.53
C LEU A 107 11.79 -0.26 -7.74
N ALA A 108 12.35 -1.43 -8.03
CA ALA A 108 11.55 -2.65 -8.20
C ALA A 108 10.72 -2.98 -6.94
N ARG A 109 11.27 -2.70 -5.75
CA ARG A 109 10.61 -2.91 -4.46
C ARG A 109 9.38 -2.03 -4.24
N VAL A 110 9.27 -0.87 -4.92
CA VAL A 110 8.13 0.05 -4.71
C VAL A 110 6.81 -0.53 -5.20
N ARG A 111 6.87 -1.51 -6.10
CA ARG A 111 5.70 -2.25 -6.60
C ARG A 111 5.02 -3.15 -5.55
N LEU A 112 5.61 -3.29 -4.35
CA LEU A 112 4.92 -3.89 -3.20
C LEU A 112 3.74 -3.02 -2.71
N ALA A 113 3.81 -1.72 -2.99
CA ALA A 113 2.75 -0.75 -2.73
C ALA A 113 1.85 -0.55 -3.96
N ASP A 114 0.65 -0.03 -3.76
CA ASP A 114 -0.30 0.29 -4.83
C ASP A 114 0.06 1.61 -5.57
N GLY A 115 0.96 2.40 -4.99
CA GLY A 115 1.53 3.63 -5.51
C GLY A 115 2.66 4.10 -4.61
N CYS A 116 3.51 5.01 -5.09
CA CYS A 116 4.65 5.47 -4.30
C CYS A 116 4.87 6.99 -4.41
N LEU A 117 5.14 7.62 -3.27
CA LEU A 117 5.57 9.01 -3.14
C LEU A 117 7.09 9.06 -3.07
N PHE A 118 7.71 9.89 -3.90
CA PHE A 118 9.16 10.01 -3.99
C PHE A 118 9.64 11.33 -3.40
N LEU A 119 10.42 11.24 -2.33
CA LEU A 119 10.96 12.40 -1.62
C LEU A 119 12.47 12.51 -1.86
N GLY A 120 12.89 13.61 -2.49
CA GLY A 120 14.30 13.94 -2.63
C GLY A 120 14.65 14.66 -3.93
N ARG A 121 15.83 15.28 -3.94
CA ARG A 121 16.29 16.11 -5.06
C ARG A 121 16.98 15.31 -6.18
N HIS A 122 17.35 14.06 -5.92
CA HIS A 122 18.13 13.20 -6.83
C HIS A 122 17.41 11.88 -7.12
N ALA A 123 16.12 11.95 -7.47
CA ALA A 123 15.39 10.77 -7.89
C ALA A 123 15.86 10.32 -9.30
N PRO A 124 16.04 9.01 -9.55
CA PRO A 124 16.48 8.50 -10.85
C PRO A 124 15.36 8.68 -11.88
N ALA A 125 15.43 9.77 -12.64
CA ALA A 125 14.37 10.18 -13.56
C ALA A 125 14.03 9.12 -14.63
N GLU A 126 15.00 8.33 -15.07
CA GLU A 126 14.76 7.27 -16.06
C GLU A 126 13.95 6.11 -15.48
N GLU A 127 14.29 5.62 -14.27
CA GLU A 127 13.52 4.56 -13.61
C GLU A 127 12.11 5.03 -13.26
N LEU A 128 11.95 6.28 -12.81
CA LEU A 128 10.62 6.86 -12.58
C LEU A 128 9.79 6.94 -13.86
N ARG A 129 10.39 7.35 -14.99
CA ARG A 129 9.70 7.36 -16.28
C ARG A 129 9.24 5.96 -16.69
N ARG A 130 10.07 4.94 -16.46
CA ARG A 130 9.70 3.54 -16.74
C ARG A 130 8.53 3.09 -15.86
N LEU A 131 8.53 3.41 -14.56
CA LEU A 131 7.40 3.11 -13.68
C LEU A 131 6.10 3.77 -14.15
N VAL A 132 6.16 5.05 -14.53
CA VAL A 132 5.00 5.77 -15.07
C VAL A 132 4.53 5.16 -16.39
N ALA A 133 5.45 4.78 -17.28
CA ALA A 133 5.12 4.11 -18.54
C ALA A 133 4.46 2.74 -18.32
N ASP A 134 4.84 2.03 -17.25
CA ASP A 134 4.21 0.76 -16.84
C ASP A 134 2.85 0.96 -16.13
N GLY A 135 2.37 2.20 -16.00
CA GLY A 135 1.10 2.52 -15.34
C GLY A 135 1.13 2.48 -13.82
N PHE A 136 2.32 2.46 -13.21
CA PHE A 136 2.46 2.51 -11.75
C PHE A 136 2.22 3.95 -11.23
N PRO A 137 1.34 4.15 -10.23
CA PRO A 137 1.07 5.49 -9.67
C PRO A 137 2.28 6.05 -8.91
N VAL A 138 2.72 7.23 -9.32
CA VAL A 138 3.91 7.91 -8.79
C VAL A 138 3.58 9.39 -8.51
N VAL A 139 4.05 9.90 -7.36
CA VAL A 139 4.01 11.32 -6.98
C VAL A 139 5.39 11.81 -6.58
#